data_AF-A0A2G8KQX0-F1
#
_entry.id   AF-A0A2G8KQX0-F1
#
_cell.length_a   1.000
_cell.length_b   1.000
_cell.length_c   1.000
_cell.angle_alpha   90.00
_cell.angle_beta   90.00
_cell.angle_gamma   90.00
#
_symmetry.space_group_name_H-M   'P 1'
#
loop_
_entity.id
_entity.type
_entity.pdbx_description
1 polymer ?
#
loop_
_entity_poly.entity_id
_entity_poly.type
_entity_poly.pdbx_seq_one_letter_code
_entity_poly.pdbx_strand_id
1 'polypeptide(L)'
;MLVREFTNRMDPSTLRELEEGRDGLKKRMDVINLVSLTRLNKLTSGQDDLEKYREEFEEFETWMKEAERNHEQLMRGTARDYHSIKEQIEEEKELIEDVNDHKGDLKFINRAGQKLIDSSREYKQSLIDFRTKNLPSQMNRTFAETPDSNIIKDELADVYERYTRLKAQSRDHYKKMKDLADKHQKYDGVARTVLPWITEAYQKLVSEVQEPVAAEPDIIQSQMETVKALHDDIVLHSKDVTKMKDFGKELAQTQDSVKDSVLNDVRDVSEKYSTMEAELAERSNQLQSALAQSHSVQESLDSLIRWLDQAEKATNRVLNASIIVRKETLLELVQEQKVSE
;
A
#
# COMPACT_ATOMS: atom_id res chain seq x y z
N MET A 1 -18.91 -59.83 65.96
CA MET A 1 -19.73 -60.85 66.65
C MET A 1 -18.87 -62.00 67.16
N LEU A 2 -18.02 -62.62 66.35
CA LEU A 2 -17.18 -63.78 66.73
C LEU A 2 -16.26 -63.59 67.96
N VAL A 3 -15.55 -62.46 68.09
CA VAL A 3 -14.66 -62.21 69.27
C VAL A 3 -15.45 -62.21 70.58
N ARG A 4 -16.70 -61.76 70.54
CA ARG A 4 -17.60 -61.68 71.70
C ARG A 4 -18.14 -63.05 72.14
N GLU A 5 -18.26 -64.00 71.20
CA GLU A 5 -18.75 -65.36 71.47
C GLU A 5 -17.67 -66.29 72.03
N PHE A 6 -16.39 -66.05 71.75
CA PHE A 6 -15.27 -66.89 72.20
C PHE A 6 -14.42 -66.28 73.34
N THR A 7 -14.81 -65.10 73.85
CA THR A 7 -14.11 -64.35 74.91
C THR A 7 -13.79 -65.19 76.15
N ASN A 8 -14.64 -66.17 76.50
CA ASN A 8 -14.49 -67.00 77.71
C ASN A 8 -13.55 -68.21 77.54
N ARG A 9 -12.94 -68.41 76.37
CA ARG A 9 -12.10 -69.59 76.04
C ARG A 9 -10.71 -69.24 75.48
N MET A 10 -10.35 -67.96 75.42
CA MET A 10 -9.09 -67.50 74.84
C MET A 10 -8.18 -66.88 75.90
N ASP A 11 -6.87 -67.04 75.75
CA ASP A 11 -5.88 -66.37 76.59
C ASP A 11 -5.96 -64.83 76.38
N PRO A 12 -5.82 -64.01 77.44
CA PRO A 12 -5.88 -62.56 77.36
C PRO A 12 -4.90 -61.92 76.35
N SER A 13 -3.72 -62.52 76.09
CA SER A 13 -2.77 -62.00 75.10
C SER A 13 -3.32 -62.13 73.68
N THR A 14 -3.91 -63.28 73.36
CA THR A 14 -4.52 -63.57 72.06
C THR A 14 -5.74 -62.69 71.81
N LEU A 15 -6.55 -62.43 72.84
CA LEU A 15 -7.68 -61.50 72.75
C LEU A 15 -7.19 -60.09 72.38
N ARG A 16 -6.14 -59.61 73.07
CA ARG A 16 -5.53 -58.30 72.82
C ARG A 16 -4.96 -58.19 71.40
N GLU A 17 -4.24 -59.20 70.93
CA GLU A 17 -3.72 -59.24 69.56
C GLU A 17 -4.83 -59.19 68.50
N LEU A 18 -5.94 -59.92 68.73
CA LEU A 18 -7.11 -59.90 67.85
C LEU A 18 -7.83 -58.54 67.86
N GLU A 19 -7.93 -57.89 69.01
CA GLU A 19 -8.51 -56.54 69.13
C GLU A 19 -7.62 -55.48 68.46
N GLU A 20 -6.32 -55.53 68.68
CA GLU A 20 -5.33 -54.66 68.01
C GLU A 20 -5.35 -54.88 66.49
N GLY A 21 -5.44 -56.13 66.04
CA GLY A 21 -5.57 -56.50 64.62
C GLY A 21 -6.87 -56.01 63.99
N ARG A 22 -8.01 -56.17 64.68
CA ARG A 22 -9.32 -55.64 64.27
C ARG A 22 -9.27 -54.12 64.12
N ASP A 23 -8.74 -53.42 65.12
CA ASP A 23 -8.70 -51.96 65.14
C ASP A 23 -7.72 -51.42 64.08
N GLY A 24 -6.60 -52.11 63.87
CA GLY A 24 -5.67 -51.82 62.78
C GLY A 24 -6.29 -52.07 61.39
N LEU A 25 -7.10 -53.11 61.22
CA LEU A 25 -7.84 -53.35 59.98
C LEU A 25 -8.90 -52.28 59.74
N LYS A 26 -9.67 -51.92 60.77
CA LYS A 26 -10.68 -50.87 60.70
C LYS A 26 -10.07 -49.53 60.28
N LYS A 27 -8.98 -49.10 60.94
CA LYS A 27 -8.26 -47.87 60.57
C LYS A 27 -7.81 -47.86 59.11
N ARG A 28 -7.26 -48.98 58.63
CA ARG A 28 -6.85 -49.11 57.21
C ARG A 28 -8.04 -49.02 56.26
N MET A 29 -9.16 -49.67 56.60
CA MET A 29 -10.39 -49.60 55.81
C MET A 29 -10.94 -48.17 55.73
N ASP A 30 -10.96 -47.45 56.85
CA ASP A 30 -11.42 -46.06 56.91
C ASP A 30 -10.55 -45.15 56.03
N VAL A 31 -9.22 -45.33 56.06
CA VAL A 31 -8.27 -44.60 55.20
C VAL A 31 -8.50 -44.92 53.72
N ILE A 32 -8.65 -46.19 53.35
CA ILE A 32 -8.89 -46.61 51.97
C ILE A 32 -10.20 -46.03 51.45
N ASN A 33 -11.27 -46.06 52.25
CA ASN A 33 -12.56 -45.49 51.87
C ASN A 33 -12.47 -43.98 51.64
N LEU A 34 -11.84 -43.24 52.56
CA LEU A 34 -11.68 -41.80 52.45
C LEU A 34 -10.86 -41.40 51.22
N VAL A 35 -9.72 -42.07 50.99
CA VAL A 35 -8.86 -41.81 49.83
C VAL A 35 -9.57 -42.17 48.53
N SER A 36 -10.30 -43.29 48.48
CA SER A 36 -11.03 -43.73 47.29
C SER A 36 -12.14 -42.76 46.91
N LEU A 37 -12.92 -42.29 47.89
CA LEU A 37 -13.96 -41.27 47.68
C LEU A 37 -13.36 -39.94 47.21
N THR A 38 -12.27 -39.49 47.85
CA THR A 38 -11.58 -38.25 47.47
C THR A 38 -11.05 -38.33 46.03
N ARG A 39 -10.48 -39.48 45.65
CA ARG A 39 -9.99 -39.71 44.29
C ARG A 39 -11.12 -39.74 43.27
N LEU A 40 -12.24 -40.40 43.60
CA LEU A 40 -13.42 -40.41 42.73
C LEU A 40 -13.90 -38.98 42.46
N ASN A 41 -14.06 -38.16 43.50
CA ASN A 41 -14.48 -36.77 43.34
C ASN A 41 -13.50 -35.94 42.49
N LYS A 42 -12.19 -36.13 42.68
CA LYS A 42 -11.18 -35.45 41.85
C LYS A 42 -11.23 -35.88 40.39
N LEU A 43 -11.43 -37.17 40.12
CA LEU A 43 -11.55 -37.70 38.77
C LEU A 43 -12.83 -37.20 38.08
N THR A 44 -13.97 -37.19 38.78
CA THR A 44 -15.23 -36.65 38.26
C THR A 44 -15.08 -35.16 37.92
N SER A 45 -14.58 -34.35 38.85
CA SER A 45 -14.34 -32.93 38.57
C SER A 45 -13.34 -32.69 37.43
N GLY A 46 -12.29 -33.52 37.33
CA GLY A 46 -11.32 -33.42 36.25
C GLY A 46 -11.90 -33.83 34.89
N GLN A 47 -12.83 -34.78 34.86
CA GLN A 47 -13.56 -35.15 33.65
C GLN A 47 -14.45 -33.99 33.18
N ASP A 48 -15.23 -33.39 34.09
CA ASP A 48 -16.11 -32.25 33.77
C ASP A 48 -15.30 -31.05 33.25
N ASP A 49 -14.17 -30.73 33.92
CA ASP A 49 -13.26 -29.66 33.47
C ASP A 49 -12.65 -29.96 32.09
N LEU A 50 -12.37 -31.23 31.78
CA LEU A 50 -11.78 -31.64 30.52
C LEU A 50 -12.78 -31.59 29.37
N GLU A 51 -14.03 -32.01 29.62
CA GLU A 51 -15.12 -31.88 28.64
C GLU A 51 -15.34 -30.40 28.30
N LYS A 52 -15.45 -29.55 29.32
CA LYS A 52 -15.60 -28.11 29.13
C LYS A 52 -14.43 -27.47 28.37
N TYR A 53 -13.18 -27.80 28.74
CA TYR A 53 -12.01 -27.30 28.01
C TYR A 53 -12.05 -27.70 26.53
N ARG A 54 -12.43 -28.95 26.22
CA ARG A 54 -12.49 -29.42 24.83
C ARG A 54 -13.53 -28.66 24.01
N GLU A 55 -14.71 -28.43 24.58
CA GLU A 55 -15.76 -27.65 23.92
C GLU A 55 -15.28 -26.22 23.62
N GLU A 56 -14.75 -25.52 24.63
CA GLU A 56 -14.23 -24.15 24.47
C GLU A 56 -13.04 -24.08 23.49
N PHE A 57 -12.15 -25.08 23.53
CA PHE A 57 -10.99 -25.14 22.64
C PHE A 57 -11.40 -25.42 21.19
N GLU A 58 -12.35 -26.33 20.95
CA GLU A 58 -12.82 -26.67 19.60
C GLU A 58 -13.53 -25.50 18.92
N GLU A 59 -14.35 -24.75 19.67
CA GLU A 59 -15.00 -23.54 19.19
C GLU A 59 -13.97 -22.49 18.72
N PHE A 60 -12.98 -22.20 19.56
CA PHE A 60 -11.93 -21.24 19.25
C PHE A 60 -11.00 -21.71 18.13
N GLU A 61 -10.67 -23.00 18.07
CA GLU A 61 -9.85 -23.56 17.01
C GLU A 61 -10.57 -23.50 15.66
N THR A 62 -11.90 -23.68 15.65
CA THR A 62 -12.72 -23.53 14.44
C THR A 62 -12.71 -22.08 13.96
N TRP A 63 -12.92 -21.13 14.86
CA TRP A 63 -12.81 -19.71 14.54
C TRP A 63 -11.41 -19.35 14.03
N MET A 64 -10.36 -19.81 14.71
CA MET A 64 -8.97 -19.49 14.36
C MET A 64 -8.62 -19.94 12.94
N LYS A 65 -8.99 -21.16 12.56
CA LYS A 65 -8.77 -21.68 11.19
C LYS A 65 -9.48 -20.82 10.15
N GLU A 66 -10.71 -20.38 10.43
CA GLU A 66 -11.46 -19.54 9.52
C GLU A 66 -10.86 -18.14 9.40
N ALA A 67 -10.42 -17.55 10.51
CA ALA A 67 -9.74 -16.26 10.52
C ALA A 67 -8.38 -16.30 9.79
N GLU A 68 -7.59 -17.36 9.99
CA GLU A 68 -6.35 -17.61 9.23
C GLU A 68 -6.63 -17.75 7.73
N ARG A 69 -7.66 -18.53 7.36
CA ARG A 69 -8.09 -18.73 5.96
C ARG A 69 -8.55 -17.42 5.31
N ASN A 70 -9.28 -16.58 6.07
CA ASN A 70 -9.72 -15.27 5.61
C ASN A 70 -8.52 -14.34 5.36
N HIS A 71 -7.60 -14.23 6.33
CA HIS A 71 -6.37 -13.45 6.18
C HIS A 71 -5.54 -13.90 4.97
N GLU A 72 -5.38 -15.21 4.75
CA GLU A 72 -4.69 -15.73 3.58
C GLU A 72 -5.35 -15.32 2.25
N GLN A 73 -6.67 -15.21 2.21
CA GLN A 73 -7.39 -14.77 1.00
C GLN A 73 -7.16 -13.30 0.72
N LEU A 74 -7.24 -12.45 1.74
CA LEU A 74 -6.94 -11.03 1.65
C LEU A 74 -5.51 -10.78 1.14
N MET A 75 -4.56 -11.62 1.55
CA MET A 75 -3.15 -11.52 1.14
C MET A 75 -2.88 -11.95 -0.32
N ARG A 76 -3.68 -12.83 -0.92
CA ARG A 76 -3.39 -13.42 -2.25
C ARG A 76 -3.74 -12.53 -3.43
N GLY A 77 -4.58 -11.52 -3.24
CA GLY A 77 -5.22 -10.79 -4.33
C GLY A 77 -5.27 -9.28 -4.14
N THR A 78 -4.14 -8.61 -3.98
CA THR A 78 -4.11 -7.14 -3.90
C THR A 78 -4.72 -6.52 -5.16
N ALA A 79 -5.76 -5.71 -4.98
CA ALA A 79 -6.42 -5.02 -6.06
C ALA A 79 -5.48 -4.02 -6.80
N ARG A 80 -5.87 -3.61 -8.01
CA ARG A 80 -5.05 -2.77 -8.90
C ARG A 80 -5.49 -1.30 -8.94
N ASP A 81 -6.60 -0.98 -8.30
CA ASP A 81 -7.19 0.35 -8.28
C ASP A 81 -7.49 0.79 -6.85
N TYR A 82 -7.52 2.11 -6.64
CA TYR A 82 -7.72 2.71 -5.33
C TYR A 82 -9.03 2.28 -4.63
N HIS A 83 -10.12 2.11 -5.37
CA HIS A 83 -11.43 1.82 -4.77
C HIS A 83 -11.46 0.40 -4.20
N SER A 84 -11.07 -0.60 -4.98
CA SER A 84 -11.04 -1.97 -4.48
C SER A 84 -9.98 -2.19 -3.41
N ILE A 85 -8.86 -1.45 -3.42
CA ILE A 85 -7.89 -1.47 -2.31
C ILE A 85 -8.54 -0.93 -1.02
N LYS A 86 -9.38 0.10 -1.10
CA LYS A 86 -10.12 0.62 0.06
C LYS A 86 -11.10 -0.40 0.64
N GLU A 87 -11.79 -1.15 -0.21
CA GLU A 87 -12.68 -2.25 0.23
C GLU A 87 -11.87 -3.31 0.99
N GLN A 88 -10.74 -3.75 0.45
CA GLN A 88 -9.84 -4.71 1.12
C GLN A 88 -9.30 -4.21 2.46
N ILE A 89 -9.06 -2.90 2.59
CA ILE A 89 -8.64 -2.28 3.87
C ILE A 89 -9.74 -2.38 4.93
N GLU A 90 -11.00 -2.19 4.55
CA GLU A 90 -12.11 -2.32 5.50
C GLU A 90 -12.35 -3.80 5.88
N GLU A 91 -12.26 -4.73 4.93
CA GLU A 91 -12.32 -6.18 5.22
C GLU A 91 -11.21 -6.62 6.20
N GLU A 92 -9.96 -6.17 5.98
CA GLU A 92 -8.85 -6.46 6.90
C GLU A 92 -9.04 -5.81 8.27
N LYS A 93 -9.69 -4.64 8.33
CA LYS A 93 -10.00 -3.96 9.59
C LYS A 93 -11.06 -4.71 10.39
N GLU A 94 -12.09 -5.22 9.73
CA GLU A 94 -13.10 -6.09 10.36
C GLU A 94 -12.44 -7.36 10.94
N LEU A 95 -11.53 -7.99 10.20
CA LEU A 95 -10.75 -9.11 10.71
C LEU A 95 -9.90 -8.74 11.94
N ILE A 96 -9.24 -7.57 11.93
CA ILE A 96 -8.44 -7.10 13.08
C ILE A 96 -9.32 -6.88 14.31
N GLU A 97 -10.55 -6.37 14.14
CA GLU A 97 -11.53 -6.19 15.20
C GLU A 97 -11.94 -7.54 15.78
N ASP A 98 -12.36 -8.47 14.92
CA ASP A 98 -12.73 -9.85 15.30
C ASP A 98 -11.60 -10.58 16.07
N VAL A 99 -10.35 -10.47 15.60
CA VAL A 99 -9.18 -11.01 16.30
C VAL A 99 -8.96 -10.35 17.68
N ASN A 100 -9.33 -9.08 17.85
CA ASN A 100 -9.24 -8.42 19.15
C ASN A 100 -10.33 -8.87 20.12
N ASP A 101 -11.53 -9.13 19.64
CA ASP A 101 -12.66 -9.60 20.46
C ASP A 101 -12.37 -10.99 21.06
N HIS A 102 -11.79 -11.88 20.26
CA HIS A 102 -11.37 -13.23 20.67
C HIS A 102 -10.14 -13.27 21.61
N LYS A 103 -9.59 -12.12 22.00
CA LYS A 103 -8.53 -12.04 23.03
C LYS A 103 -9.02 -12.56 24.38
N GLY A 104 -10.31 -12.39 24.68
CA GLY A 104 -10.94 -12.89 25.90
C GLY A 104 -10.93 -14.41 25.94
N ASP A 105 -11.39 -15.03 24.86
CA ASP A 105 -11.55 -16.49 24.74
C ASP A 105 -10.22 -17.21 24.88
N LEU A 106 -9.16 -16.69 24.24
CA LEU A 106 -7.81 -17.22 24.40
C LEU A 106 -7.36 -17.26 25.87
N LYS A 107 -7.70 -16.23 26.66
CA LYS A 107 -7.38 -16.21 28.09
C LYS A 107 -8.20 -17.22 28.88
N PHE A 108 -9.47 -17.40 28.54
CA PHE A 108 -10.34 -18.39 29.18
C PHE A 108 -9.84 -19.81 28.91
N ILE A 109 -9.55 -20.14 27.66
CA ILE A 109 -8.99 -21.43 27.25
C ILE A 109 -7.65 -21.70 27.96
N ASN A 110 -6.75 -20.72 27.97
CA ASN A 110 -5.46 -20.87 28.68
C ASN A 110 -5.65 -21.11 30.18
N ARG A 111 -6.63 -20.44 30.81
CA ARG A 111 -6.95 -20.66 32.22
C ARG A 111 -7.57 -22.04 32.47
N ALA A 112 -8.47 -22.49 31.61
CA ALA A 112 -9.10 -23.81 31.69
C ALA A 112 -8.06 -24.93 31.51
N GLY A 113 -7.20 -24.84 30.49
CA GLY A 113 -6.13 -25.81 30.27
C GLY A 113 -5.09 -25.82 31.40
N GLN A 114 -4.71 -24.66 31.94
CA GLN A 114 -3.81 -24.59 33.09
C GLN A 114 -4.43 -25.23 34.35
N LYS A 115 -5.73 -25.03 34.59
CA LYS A 115 -6.46 -25.68 35.69
C LYS A 115 -6.38 -27.20 35.57
N LEU A 116 -6.53 -27.76 34.37
CA LEU A 116 -6.42 -29.20 34.11
C LEU A 116 -5.00 -29.73 34.38
N ILE A 117 -3.98 -29.00 33.94
CA ILE A 117 -2.57 -29.35 34.19
C ILE A 117 -2.29 -29.40 35.70
N ASP A 118 -2.74 -28.39 36.45
CA ASP A 118 -2.52 -28.33 37.89
C ASP A 118 -3.32 -29.40 38.63
N SER A 119 -4.58 -29.65 38.24
CA SER A 119 -5.43 -30.71 38.80
C SER A 119 -4.84 -32.10 38.57
N SER A 120 -4.29 -32.35 37.38
CA SER A 120 -3.58 -33.60 37.04
C SER A 120 -2.34 -33.79 37.90
N ARG A 121 -1.53 -32.73 38.09
CA ARG A 121 -0.34 -32.75 38.97
C ARG A 121 -0.72 -33.06 40.41
N GLU A 122 -1.75 -32.41 40.95
CA GLU A 122 -2.24 -32.66 42.31
C GLU A 122 -2.79 -34.08 42.50
N TYR A 123 -3.50 -34.61 41.49
CA TYR A 123 -4.00 -35.98 41.51
C TYR A 123 -2.84 -36.98 41.51
N LYS A 124 -1.82 -36.79 40.65
CA LYS A 124 -0.61 -37.60 40.62
C LYS A 124 0.12 -37.58 41.96
N GLN A 125 0.29 -36.41 42.58
CA GLN A 125 0.88 -36.30 43.91
C GLN A 125 0.06 -37.06 44.96
N SER A 126 -1.28 -37.00 44.88
CA SER A 126 -2.17 -37.77 45.78
C SER A 126 -1.98 -39.28 45.63
N LEU A 127 -1.70 -39.78 44.42
CA LEU A 127 -1.39 -41.19 44.17
C LEU A 127 -0.03 -41.60 44.75
N ILE A 128 0.99 -40.75 44.59
CA ILE A 128 2.33 -40.95 45.15
C ILE A 128 2.26 -41.01 46.68
N ASP A 129 1.55 -40.06 47.29
CA ASP A 129 1.35 -40.00 48.73
C ASP A 129 0.63 -41.24 49.27
N PHE A 130 -0.43 -41.69 48.59
CA PHE A 130 -1.11 -42.92 48.99
C PHE A 130 -0.18 -44.12 48.93
N ARG A 131 0.56 -44.27 47.82
CA ARG A 131 1.49 -45.38 47.58
C ARG A 131 2.62 -45.43 48.60
N THR A 132 3.21 -44.28 48.93
CA THR A 132 4.35 -44.20 49.84
C THR A 132 3.96 -44.33 51.31
N LYS A 133 2.79 -43.82 51.71
CA LYS A 133 2.36 -43.78 53.12
C LYS A 133 1.49 -44.98 53.54
N ASN A 134 0.76 -45.62 52.61
CA ASN A 134 -0.26 -46.61 52.95
C ASN A 134 -0.01 -48.02 52.38
N LEU A 135 0.91 -48.19 51.42
CA LEU A 135 1.24 -49.49 50.84
C LEU A 135 2.59 -50.03 51.34
N PRO A 136 2.76 -51.37 51.44
CA PRO A 136 4.04 -51.97 51.77
C PRO A 136 5.13 -51.60 50.76
N SER A 137 6.36 -51.36 51.24
CA SER A 137 7.49 -50.95 50.39
C SER A 137 7.79 -51.93 49.25
N GLN A 138 7.49 -53.22 49.42
CA GLN A 138 7.66 -54.24 48.40
C GLN A 138 6.73 -54.04 47.17
N MET A 139 5.50 -53.54 47.36
CA MET A 139 4.61 -53.18 46.26
C MET A 139 5.11 -51.97 45.47
N ASN A 140 5.86 -51.07 46.11
CA ASN A 140 6.37 -49.86 45.47
C ASN A 140 7.56 -50.16 44.54
N ARG A 141 8.31 -51.24 44.78
CA ARG A 141 9.51 -51.58 44.00
C ARG A 141 9.21 -51.94 42.54
N THR A 142 8.02 -52.45 42.26
CA THR A 142 7.61 -52.90 40.92
C THR A 142 6.72 -51.89 40.20
N PHE A 143 6.40 -50.76 40.82
CA PHE A 143 5.50 -49.76 40.25
C PHE A 143 6.29 -48.77 39.36
N ALA A 144 5.85 -48.60 38.13
CA ALA A 144 6.35 -47.58 37.21
C ALA A 144 5.26 -46.51 37.01
N GLU A 145 5.62 -45.23 37.14
CA GLU A 145 4.70 -44.13 36.88
C GLU A 145 4.48 -43.96 35.38
N THR A 146 3.26 -43.63 34.98
CA THR A 146 2.99 -43.14 33.63
C THR A 146 3.69 -41.79 33.44
N PRO A 147 4.36 -41.56 32.29
CA PRO A 147 4.91 -40.25 31.95
C PRO A 147 3.83 -39.17 31.95
N ASP A 148 4.27 -37.92 32.17
CA ASP A 148 3.36 -36.77 32.09
C ASP A 148 2.92 -36.52 30.65
N SER A 149 1.63 -36.21 30.48
CA SER A 149 1.08 -35.82 29.18
C SER A 149 1.33 -34.34 28.93
N ASN A 150 1.80 -34.00 27.73
CA ASN A 150 2.00 -32.62 27.30
C ASN A 150 0.90 -32.11 26.37
N ILE A 151 -0.14 -32.91 26.07
CA ILE A 151 -1.17 -32.58 25.04
C ILE A 151 -1.76 -31.18 25.24
N ILE A 152 -2.34 -30.91 26.41
CA ILE A 152 -2.96 -29.61 26.73
C ILE A 152 -1.93 -28.48 26.68
N LYS A 153 -0.69 -28.76 27.13
CA LYS A 153 0.38 -27.76 27.14
C LYS A 153 0.80 -27.38 25.72
N ASP A 154 0.91 -28.38 24.85
CA ASP A 154 1.32 -28.21 23.45
C ASP A 154 0.19 -27.51 22.65
N GLU A 155 -1.07 -27.89 22.89
CA GLU A 155 -2.26 -27.21 22.33
C GLU A 155 -2.33 -25.73 22.72
N LEU A 156 -2.16 -25.41 24.01
CA LEU A 156 -2.16 -24.01 24.48
C LEU A 156 -1.00 -23.21 23.89
N ALA A 157 0.16 -23.82 23.71
CA ALA A 157 1.32 -23.16 23.11
C ALA A 157 1.08 -22.87 21.62
N ASP A 158 0.58 -23.87 20.86
CA ASP A 158 0.28 -23.74 19.43
C ASP A 158 -0.76 -22.65 19.18
N VAL A 159 -1.88 -22.71 19.89
CA VAL A 159 -3.00 -21.78 19.69
C VAL A 159 -2.60 -20.34 20.06
N TYR A 160 -1.75 -20.17 21.07
CA TYR A 160 -1.20 -18.86 21.43
C TYR A 160 -0.25 -18.32 20.36
N GLU A 161 0.64 -19.16 19.82
CA GLU A 161 1.56 -18.78 18.76
C GLU A 161 0.81 -18.39 17.48
N ARG A 162 -0.19 -19.16 17.09
CA ARG A 162 -1.02 -18.88 15.91
C ARG A 162 -1.84 -17.60 16.08
N TYR A 163 -2.52 -17.41 17.21
CA TYR A 163 -3.25 -16.18 17.51
C TYR A 163 -2.34 -14.94 17.44
N THR A 164 -1.17 -14.99 18.09
CA THR A 164 -0.25 -13.85 18.13
C THR A 164 0.33 -13.54 16.75
N ARG A 165 0.64 -14.57 15.96
CA ARG A 165 1.07 -14.45 14.57
C ARG A 165 0.00 -13.83 13.69
N LEU A 166 -1.23 -14.37 13.71
CA LEU A 166 -2.36 -13.85 12.94
C LEU A 166 -2.59 -12.37 13.27
N LYS A 167 -2.61 -12.02 14.55
CA LYS A 167 -2.78 -10.64 15.02
C LYS A 167 -1.68 -9.69 14.52
N ALA A 168 -0.43 -10.16 14.46
CA ALA A 168 0.69 -9.35 13.98
C ALA A 168 0.63 -9.20 12.45
N GLN A 169 0.40 -10.30 11.75
CA GLN A 169 0.35 -10.33 10.28
C GLN A 169 -0.80 -9.49 9.74
N SER A 170 -2.00 -9.56 10.34
CA SER A 170 -3.15 -8.76 9.93
C SER A 170 -2.90 -7.26 10.07
N ARG A 171 -2.31 -6.83 11.20
CA ARG A 171 -1.92 -5.43 11.42
C ARG A 171 -0.86 -4.94 10.45
N ASP A 172 0.16 -5.76 10.17
CA ASP A 172 1.20 -5.43 9.22
C ASP A 172 0.65 -5.35 7.79
N HIS A 173 -0.25 -6.25 7.42
CA HIS A 173 -0.94 -6.22 6.14
C HIS A 173 -1.80 -4.97 5.99
N TYR A 174 -2.65 -4.66 6.98
CA TYR A 174 -3.45 -3.44 7.02
C TYR A 174 -2.60 -2.17 6.81
N LYS A 175 -1.45 -2.08 7.49
CA LYS A 175 -0.54 -0.94 7.35
C LYS A 175 0.03 -0.84 5.92
N LYS A 176 0.44 -1.96 5.33
CA LYS A 176 0.94 -2.00 3.94
C LYS A 176 -0.14 -1.62 2.94
N MET A 177 -1.36 -2.12 3.12
CA MET A 177 -2.50 -1.80 2.26
C MET A 177 -2.87 -0.32 2.34
N LYS A 178 -2.84 0.28 3.54
CA LYS A 178 -3.06 1.72 3.70
C LYS A 178 -2.00 2.56 2.98
N ASP A 179 -0.72 2.22 3.13
CA ASP A 179 0.37 2.89 2.41
C ASP A 179 0.23 2.76 0.88
N LEU A 180 -0.19 1.57 0.41
CA LEU A 180 -0.48 1.34 -0.99
C LEU A 180 -1.66 2.20 -1.49
N ALA A 181 -2.75 2.28 -0.73
CA ALA A 181 -3.89 3.13 -1.05
C ALA A 181 -3.51 4.61 -1.14
N ASP A 182 -2.67 5.09 -0.25
CA ASP A 182 -2.17 6.47 -0.28
C ASP A 182 -1.35 6.76 -1.56
N LYS A 183 -0.55 5.79 -2.02
CA LYS A 183 0.21 5.90 -3.28
C LYS A 183 -0.69 5.92 -4.51
N HIS A 184 -1.67 5.01 -4.57
CA HIS A 184 -2.71 5.03 -5.61
C HIS A 184 -3.46 6.36 -5.63
N GLN A 185 -3.92 6.84 -4.47
CA GLN A 185 -4.64 8.11 -4.38
C GLN A 185 -3.83 9.29 -4.93
N LYS A 186 -2.53 9.36 -4.59
CA LYS A 186 -1.63 10.41 -5.07
C LYS A 186 -1.40 10.32 -6.57
N TYR A 187 -1.10 9.13 -7.10
CA TYR A 187 -0.88 8.93 -8.53
C TYR A 187 -2.15 9.20 -9.33
N ASP A 188 -3.27 8.55 -8.99
CA ASP A 188 -4.54 8.73 -9.68
C ASP A 188 -5.02 10.18 -9.60
N GLY A 189 -4.77 10.85 -8.48
CA GLY A 189 -5.08 12.26 -8.27
C GLY A 189 -4.42 13.16 -9.32
N VAL A 190 -3.11 13.00 -9.52
CA VAL A 190 -2.37 13.80 -10.50
C VAL A 190 -2.56 13.33 -11.94
N ALA A 191 -2.67 12.02 -12.16
CA ALA A 191 -2.89 11.43 -13.48
C ALA A 191 -4.22 11.87 -14.09
N ARG A 192 -5.29 12.01 -13.28
CA ARG A 192 -6.58 12.58 -13.71
C ARG A 192 -6.49 14.00 -14.26
N THR A 193 -5.48 14.77 -13.84
CA THR A 193 -5.23 16.13 -14.34
C THR A 193 -4.30 16.11 -15.54
N VAL A 194 -3.16 15.42 -15.42
CA VAL A 194 -2.08 15.50 -16.40
C VAL A 194 -2.39 14.74 -17.69
N LEU A 195 -3.02 13.56 -17.63
CA LEU A 195 -3.25 12.72 -18.82
C LEU A 195 -4.19 13.37 -19.86
N PRO A 196 -5.34 13.95 -19.48
CA PRO A 196 -6.18 14.67 -20.43
C PRO A 196 -5.48 15.93 -20.95
N TRP A 197 -4.88 16.71 -20.03
CA TRP A 197 -4.21 17.96 -20.36
C TRP A 197 -3.08 17.78 -21.37
N ILE A 198 -2.15 16.84 -21.14
CA ILE A 198 -1.01 16.63 -22.04
C ILE A 198 -1.48 16.23 -23.44
N THR A 199 -2.59 15.48 -23.53
CA THR A 199 -3.16 15.05 -24.80
C THR A 199 -3.70 16.25 -25.59
N GLU A 200 -4.48 17.12 -24.93
CA GLU A 200 -5.03 18.32 -25.56
C GLU A 200 -3.93 19.34 -25.91
N ALA A 201 -2.99 19.57 -25.00
CA ALA A 201 -1.90 20.52 -25.20
C ALA A 201 -0.94 20.06 -26.30
N TYR A 202 -0.66 18.76 -26.40
CA TYR A 202 0.13 18.20 -27.50
C TYR A 202 -0.60 18.32 -28.85
N GLN A 203 -1.93 18.14 -28.88
CA GLN A 203 -2.71 18.37 -30.11
C GLN A 203 -2.65 19.84 -30.56
N LYS A 204 -2.75 20.79 -29.62
CA LYS A 204 -2.57 22.22 -29.90
C LYS A 204 -1.17 22.52 -30.42
N LEU A 205 -0.12 21.95 -29.82
CA LEU A 205 1.25 22.09 -30.34
C LEU A 205 1.31 21.66 -31.81
N VAL A 206 0.77 20.49 -32.13
CA VAL A 206 0.79 19.98 -33.51
C VAL A 206 0.10 20.94 -34.47
N SER A 207 -1.02 21.56 -34.10
CA SER A 207 -1.66 22.57 -34.96
C SER A 207 -0.81 23.83 -35.12
N GLU A 208 -0.22 24.35 -34.04
CA GLU A 208 0.63 25.56 -34.08
C GLU A 208 1.90 25.36 -34.93
N VAL A 209 2.53 24.18 -34.84
CA VAL A 209 3.74 23.85 -35.60
C VAL A 209 3.43 23.66 -37.09
N GLN A 210 2.26 23.09 -37.42
CA GLN A 210 1.82 22.90 -38.81
C GLN A 210 1.31 24.19 -39.46
N GLU A 211 0.91 25.18 -38.67
CA GLU A 211 0.49 26.48 -39.19
C GLU A 211 1.66 27.17 -39.91
N PRO A 212 1.51 27.59 -41.18
CA PRO A 212 2.54 28.36 -41.86
C PRO A 212 2.82 29.68 -41.15
N VAL A 213 4.08 30.09 -41.10
CA VAL A 213 4.45 31.41 -40.58
C VAL A 213 3.91 32.48 -41.53
N ALA A 214 3.11 33.41 -41.00
CA ALA A 214 2.52 34.47 -41.80
C ALA A 214 3.58 35.47 -42.30
N ALA A 215 3.26 36.23 -43.36
CA ALA A 215 4.13 37.30 -43.87
C ALA A 215 3.82 38.66 -43.24
N GLU A 216 2.59 38.88 -42.78
CA GLU A 216 2.13 40.15 -42.22
C GLU A 216 2.47 40.24 -40.71
N PRO A 217 3.10 41.33 -40.22
CA PRO A 217 3.53 41.42 -38.82
C PRO A 217 2.40 41.23 -37.81
N ASP A 218 1.20 41.77 -38.09
CA ASP A 218 0.06 41.68 -37.19
C ASP A 218 -0.40 40.23 -37.01
N ILE A 219 -0.36 39.42 -38.08
CA ILE A 219 -0.69 37.99 -38.02
C ILE A 219 0.44 37.22 -37.30
N ILE A 220 1.71 37.55 -37.56
CA ILE A 220 2.83 36.91 -36.83
C ILE A 220 2.74 37.20 -35.33
N GLN A 221 2.38 38.42 -34.93
CA GLN A 221 2.14 38.76 -33.53
C GLN A 221 1.01 37.93 -32.93
N SER A 222 -0.11 37.75 -33.65
CA SER A 222 -1.18 36.85 -33.20
C SER A 222 -0.70 35.40 -33.04
N GLN A 223 0.13 34.89 -33.95
CA GLN A 223 0.72 33.55 -33.82
C GLN A 223 1.64 33.46 -32.59
N MET A 224 2.42 34.51 -32.30
CA MET A 224 3.28 34.57 -31.12
C MET A 224 2.47 34.58 -29.81
N GLU A 225 1.32 35.25 -29.78
CA GLU A 225 0.42 35.25 -28.62
C GLU A 225 -0.12 33.84 -28.34
N THR A 226 -0.51 33.08 -29.36
CA THR A 226 -0.97 31.69 -29.21
C THR A 226 0.15 30.78 -28.68
N VAL A 227 1.35 30.87 -29.25
CA VAL A 227 2.54 30.12 -28.78
C VAL A 227 2.87 30.46 -27.33
N LYS A 228 2.79 31.74 -26.96
CA LYS A 228 3.02 32.18 -25.58
C LYS A 228 1.95 31.62 -24.63
N ALA A 229 0.68 31.65 -25.01
CA ALA A 229 -0.40 31.11 -24.19
C ALA A 229 -0.22 29.60 -23.94
N LEU A 230 0.21 28.84 -24.96
CA LEU A 230 0.50 27.41 -24.80
C LEU A 230 1.75 27.18 -23.94
N HIS A 231 2.78 28.02 -24.06
CA HIS A 231 3.96 27.96 -23.19
C HIS A 231 3.60 28.21 -21.72
N ASP A 232 2.79 29.24 -21.44
CA ASP A 232 2.34 29.56 -20.08
C ASP A 232 1.55 28.39 -19.47
N ASP A 233 0.73 27.69 -20.26
CA ASP A 233 -0.02 26.50 -19.85
C ASP A 233 0.90 25.30 -19.51
N ILE A 234 2.00 25.11 -20.25
CA ILE A 234 3.03 24.09 -19.95
C ILE A 234 3.76 24.38 -18.65
N VAL A 235 4.11 25.65 -18.43
CA VAL A 235 4.78 26.09 -17.20
C VAL A 235 3.85 25.86 -15.99
N LEU A 236 2.56 26.16 -16.15
CA LEU A 236 1.54 25.95 -15.12
C LEU A 236 1.47 24.48 -14.65
N HIS A 237 1.58 23.52 -15.59
CA HIS A 237 1.49 22.09 -15.30
C HIS A 237 2.84 21.41 -14.96
N SER A 238 3.96 22.12 -15.04
CA SER A 238 5.31 21.56 -14.78
C SER A 238 5.44 20.80 -13.47
N LYS A 239 4.84 21.33 -12.39
CA LYS A 239 4.85 20.71 -11.07
C LYS A 239 4.04 19.42 -11.03
N ASP A 240 2.93 19.35 -11.76
CA ASP A 240 2.06 18.18 -11.76
C ASP A 240 2.65 17.07 -12.62
N VAL A 241 3.32 17.39 -13.72
CA VAL A 241 4.14 16.41 -14.48
C VAL A 241 5.25 15.82 -13.61
N THR A 242 5.94 16.66 -12.83
CA THR A 242 6.98 16.20 -11.88
C THR A 242 6.39 15.27 -10.81
N LYS A 243 5.28 15.66 -10.19
CA LYS A 243 4.57 14.82 -9.21
C LYS A 243 4.11 13.50 -9.81
N MET A 244 3.57 13.51 -11.03
CA MET A 244 3.12 12.29 -11.71
C MET A 244 4.28 11.31 -11.90
N LYS A 245 5.45 11.81 -12.29
CA LYS A 245 6.67 11.00 -12.39
C LYS A 245 7.09 10.42 -11.05
N ASP A 246 7.12 11.23 -9.99
CA ASP A 246 7.54 10.81 -8.66
C ASP A 246 6.57 9.78 -8.05
N PHE A 247 5.27 10.10 -8.03
CA PHE A 247 4.23 9.20 -7.50
C PHE A 247 4.09 7.94 -8.35
N GLY A 248 4.19 8.04 -9.67
CA GLY A 248 4.17 6.88 -10.56
C GLY A 248 5.33 5.94 -10.29
N LYS A 249 6.54 6.47 -10.06
CA LYS A 249 7.71 5.67 -9.69
C LYS A 249 7.54 5.00 -8.31
N GLU A 250 7.04 5.72 -7.31
CA GLU A 250 6.76 5.16 -5.98
C GLU A 250 5.73 4.03 -6.04
N LEU A 251 4.65 4.21 -6.80
CA LEU A 251 3.61 3.20 -6.98
C LEU A 251 4.16 1.97 -7.72
N ALA A 252 4.90 2.18 -8.81
CA ALA A 252 5.54 1.13 -9.61
C ALA A 252 6.59 0.32 -8.82
N GLN A 253 7.22 0.91 -7.80
CA GLN A 253 8.12 0.21 -6.88
C GLN A 253 7.38 -0.59 -5.79
N THR A 254 6.16 -0.19 -5.48
CA THR A 254 5.36 -0.81 -4.40
C THR A 254 4.50 -1.96 -4.92
N GLN A 255 3.98 -1.84 -6.15
CA GLN A 255 3.06 -2.82 -6.74
C GLN A 255 3.48 -3.20 -8.15
N ASP A 256 4.06 -4.40 -8.29
CA ASP A 256 4.51 -4.92 -9.59
C ASP A 256 3.36 -5.10 -10.60
N SER A 257 2.14 -5.40 -10.14
CA SER A 257 1.00 -5.70 -11.04
C SER A 257 0.47 -4.50 -11.83
N VAL A 258 0.83 -3.27 -11.45
CA VAL A 258 0.48 -2.02 -12.17
C VAL A 258 1.69 -1.30 -12.74
N LYS A 259 2.90 -1.79 -12.43
CA LYS A 259 4.18 -1.17 -12.75
C LYS A 259 4.32 -0.79 -14.22
N ASP A 260 4.08 -1.71 -15.13
CA ASP A 260 4.29 -1.46 -16.57
C ASP A 260 3.31 -0.40 -17.09
N SER A 261 2.03 -0.45 -16.67
CA SER A 261 1.03 0.55 -17.05
C SER A 261 1.43 1.94 -16.56
N VAL A 262 1.74 2.07 -15.26
CA VAL A 262 2.12 3.34 -14.63
C VAL A 262 3.40 3.92 -15.24
N LEU A 263 4.41 3.09 -15.48
CA LEU A 263 5.67 3.55 -16.08
C LEU A 263 5.50 3.93 -17.56
N ASN A 264 4.60 3.28 -18.29
CA ASN A 264 4.26 3.68 -19.65
C ASN A 264 3.59 5.05 -19.68
N ASP A 265 2.61 5.30 -18.82
CA ASP A 265 1.96 6.61 -18.70
C ASP A 265 2.97 7.71 -18.35
N VAL A 266 3.82 7.47 -17.34
CA VAL A 266 4.86 8.42 -16.92
C VAL A 266 5.85 8.71 -18.06
N ARG A 267 6.23 7.69 -18.83
CA ARG A 267 7.13 7.84 -19.97
C ARG A 267 6.48 8.65 -21.10
N ASP A 268 5.26 8.30 -21.50
CA ASP A 268 4.53 9.01 -22.56
C ASP A 268 4.33 10.50 -22.21
N VAL A 269 3.93 10.79 -20.97
CA VAL A 269 3.83 12.16 -20.46
C VAL A 269 5.18 12.87 -20.51
N SER A 270 6.26 12.23 -20.06
CA SER A 270 7.59 12.83 -20.04
C SER A 270 8.11 13.14 -21.45
N GLU A 271 7.90 12.22 -22.40
CA GLU A 271 8.31 12.39 -23.80
C GLU A 271 7.52 13.51 -24.49
N LYS A 272 6.19 13.53 -24.32
CA LYS A 272 5.33 14.60 -24.87
C LYS A 272 5.67 15.96 -24.27
N TYR A 273 5.85 16.03 -22.95
CA TYR A 273 6.19 17.28 -22.26
C TYR A 273 7.52 17.86 -22.78
N SER A 274 8.57 17.03 -22.83
CA SER A 274 9.87 17.46 -23.34
C SER A 274 9.82 17.88 -24.81
N THR A 275 8.99 17.21 -25.61
CA THR A 275 8.78 17.57 -27.02
C THR A 275 8.09 18.93 -27.14
N MET A 276 7.04 19.17 -26.34
CA MET A 276 6.34 20.45 -26.33
C MET A 276 7.25 21.62 -25.93
N GLU A 277 8.11 21.43 -24.92
CA GLU A 277 9.09 22.45 -24.52
C GLU A 277 10.05 22.79 -25.67
N ALA A 278 10.57 21.79 -26.37
CA ALA A 278 11.52 21.97 -27.46
C ALA A 278 10.88 22.63 -28.70
N GLU A 279 9.73 22.10 -29.14
CA GLU A 279 9.04 22.57 -30.35
C GLU A 279 8.46 23.98 -30.16
N LEU A 280 7.97 24.35 -28.98
CA LEU A 280 7.52 25.73 -28.73
C LEU A 280 8.66 26.72 -28.69
N ALA A 281 9.80 26.35 -28.11
CA ALA A 281 10.98 27.19 -28.11
C ALA A 281 11.43 27.46 -29.56
N GLU A 282 11.48 26.42 -30.39
CA GLU A 282 11.83 26.55 -31.81
C GLU A 282 10.79 27.39 -32.57
N ARG A 283 9.50 27.10 -32.39
CA ARG A 283 8.42 27.87 -33.03
C ARG A 283 8.43 29.35 -32.62
N SER A 284 8.69 29.65 -31.35
CA SER A 284 8.82 31.02 -30.85
C SER A 284 9.98 31.76 -31.53
N ASN A 285 11.14 31.11 -31.66
CA ASN A 285 12.29 31.67 -32.37
C ASN A 285 12.00 31.92 -33.85
N GLN A 286 11.32 30.98 -34.52
CA GLN A 286 10.93 31.12 -35.92
C GLN A 286 10.02 32.33 -36.14
N LEU A 287 8.97 32.47 -35.31
CA LEU A 287 8.05 33.60 -35.38
C LEU A 287 8.74 34.93 -35.08
N GLN A 288 9.62 34.98 -34.08
CA GLN A 288 10.36 36.19 -33.75
C GLN A 288 11.32 36.62 -34.88
N SER A 289 12.00 35.66 -35.53
CA SER A 289 12.83 35.90 -36.70
C SER A 289 11.99 36.40 -37.89
N ALA A 290 10.85 35.76 -38.15
CA ALA A 290 9.94 36.17 -39.23
C ALA A 290 9.36 37.57 -39.00
N LEU A 291 9.02 37.91 -37.77
CA LEU A 291 8.55 39.25 -37.41
C LEU A 291 9.60 40.32 -37.72
N ALA A 292 10.86 40.07 -37.34
CA ALA A 292 11.97 40.97 -37.62
C ALA A 292 12.21 41.14 -39.14
N GLN A 293 12.14 40.04 -39.90
CA GLN A 293 12.26 40.08 -41.37
C GLN A 293 11.11 40.83 -42.02
N SER A 294 9.87 40.60 -41.57
CA SER A 294 8.69 41.29 -42.09
C SER A 294 8.77 42.80 -41.88
N HIS A 295 9.16 43.25 -40.68
CA HIS A 295 9.41 44.67 -40.43
C HIS A 295 10.52 45.25 -41.30
N SER A 296 11.63 44.52 -41.51
CA SER A 296 12.71 44.97 -42.40
C SER A 296 12.26 45.12 -43.86
N VAL A 297 11.40 44.21 -44.35
CA VAL A 297 10.81 44.31 -45.70
C VAL A 297 9.86 45.50 -45.78
N GLN A 298 9.00 45.72 -44.78
CA GLN A 298 8.11 46.88 -44.72
C GLN A 298 8.91 48.20 -44.75
N GLU A 299 9.96 48.33 -43.94
CA GLU A 299 10.83 49.51 -43.94
C GLU A 299 11.52 49.73 -45.29
N SER A 300 11.93 48.64 -45.96
CA SER A 300 12.55 48.68 -47.29
C SER A 300 11.54 49.13 -48.36
N LEU A 301 10.30 48.62 -48.30
CA LEU A 301 9.22 49.01 -49.20
C LEU A 301 8.83 50.47 -49.00
N ASP A 302 8.68 50.93 -47.76
CA ASP A 302 8.41 52.33 -47.43
C ASP A 302 9.50 53.26 -47.97
N SER A 303 10.76 52.84 -47.83
CA SER A 303 11.92 53.58 -48.36
C SER A 303 11.89 53.65 -49.88
N LEU A 304 11.53 52.56 -50.56
CA LEU A 304 11.38 52.49 -52.00
C LEU A 304 10.21 53.36 -52.50
N ILE A 305 9.07 53.36 -51.82
CA ILE A 305 7.93 54.23 -52.12
C ILE A 305 8.33 55.70 -51.98
N ARG A 306 9.00 56.07 -50.89
CA ARG A 306 9.50 57.45 -50.70
C ARG A 306 10.49 57.85 -51.79
N TRP A 307 11.34 56.94 -52.24
CA TRP A 307 12.27 57.19 -53.34
C TRP A 307 11.53 57.36 -54.68
N LEU A 308 10.56 56.49 -54.98
CA LEU A 308 9.72 56.60 -56.18
C LEU A 308 8.99 57.94 -56.24
N ASP A 309 8.36 58.35 -55.13
CA ASP A 309 7.71 59.66 -55.02
C ASP A 309 8.67 60.82 -55.32
N GLN A 310 9.91 60.74 -54.83
CA GLN A 310 10.94 61.75 -55.08
C GLN A 310 11.39 61.74 -56.54
N ALA A 311 11.62 60.57 -57.12
CA ALA A 311 12.01 60.40 -58.52
C ALA A 311 10.91 60.90 -59.47
N GLU A 312 9.64 60.60 -59.19
CA GLU A 312 8.49 61.08 -59.95
C GLU A 312 8.36 62.60 -59.84
N LYS A 313 8.47 63.17 -58.63
CA LYS A 313 8.49 64.63 -58.43
C LYS A 313 9.64 65.30 -59.18
N ALA A 314 10.83 64.70 -59.17
CA ALA A 314 11.99 65.21 -59.91
C ALA A 314 11.76 65.17 -61.43
N THR A 315 11.23 64.07 -61.95
CA THR A 315 10.90 63.91 -63.37
C THR A 315 9.83 64.91 -63.82
N ASN A 316 8.77 65.09 -63.03
CA ASN A 316 7.73 66.08 -63.29
C ASN A 316 8.28 67.52 -63.28
N ARG A 317 9.26 67.84 -62.44
CA ARG A 317 9.94 69.15 -62.48
C ARG A 317 10.69 69.36 -63.77
N VAL A 318 11.37 68.35 -64.30
CA VAL A 318 12.10 68.43 -65.58
C VAL A 318 11.13 68.60 -66.74
N LEU A 319 10.03 67.84 -66.77
CA LEU A 319 9.02 67.91 -67.83
C LEU A 319 8.28 69.26 -67.86
N ASN A 320 8.04 69.87 -66.70
CA ASN A 320 7.36 71.17 -66.60
C ASN A 320 8.33 72.36 -66.58
N ALA A 321 9.64 72.12 -66.66
CA ALA A 321 10.62 73.20 -66.75
C ALA A 321 10.49 73.88 -68.12
N SER A 322 10.32 75.21 -68.12
CA SER A 322 10.37 75.99 -69.36
C SER A 322 11.75 75.81 -70.01
N ILE A 323 11.77 75.30 -71.24
CA ILE A 323 13.01 75.17 -72.02
C ILE A 323 13.48 76.59 -72.36
N ILE A 324 14.42 77.11 -71.57
CA ILE A 324 15.12 78.35 -71.88
C ILE A 324 16.22 77.99 -72.86
N VAL A 325 15.93 78.15 -74.16
CA VAL A 325 16.93 78.04 -75.21
C VAL A 325 17.90 79.22 -75.07
N ARG A 326 19.12 78.97 -74.59
CA ARG A 326 20.18 79.99 -74.57
C ARG A 326 20.70 80.19 -75.99
N LYS A 327 20.24 81.28 -76.61
CA LYS A 327 20.50 81.65 -78.01
C LYS A 327 22.00 81.71 -78.33
N GLU A 328 22.84 82.16 -77.40
CA GLU A 328 24.30 82.26 -77.57
C GLU A 328 24.94 80.89 -77.85
N THR A 329 24.58 79.85 -77.09
CA THR A 329 25.12 78.48 -77.27
C THR A 329 24.71 77.85 -78.61
N LEU A 330 23.50 78.15 -79.09
CA LEU A 330 23.07 77.72 -80.43
C LEU A 330 23.82 78.47 -81.53
N LEU A 331 24.12 79.75 -81.33
CA LEU A 331 24.88 80.54 -82.28
C LEU A 331 26.35 80.08 -82.36
N GLU A 332 26.96 79.69 -81.24
CA GLU A 332 28.29 79.07 -81.21
C GLU A 332 28.32 77.72 -81.97
N LEU A 333 27.34 76.84 -81.73
CA LEU A 333 27.24 75.56 -82.46
C LEU A 333 26.99 75.75 -83.97
N VAL A 334 26.20 76.77 -84.36
CA VAL A 334 25.99 77.13 -85.76
C VAL A 334 27.25 77.76 -86.37
N GLN A 335 28.05 78.50 -85.60
CA GLN A 335 29.35 79.00 -86.05
C GLN A 335 30.37 77.87 -86.20
N GLU A 336 30.42 76.89 -85.30
CA GLU A 336 31.30 75.73 -85.41
C GLU A 336 30.94 74.83 -86.61
N GLN A 337 29.65 74.66 -86.92
CA GLN A 337 29.23 73.93 -88.13
C GLN A 337 29.57 74.69 -89.42
N LYS A 338 29.51 76.03 -89.42
CA LYS A 338 29.95 76.87 -90.56
C LYS A 338 31.47 76.89 -90.77
N VAL A 339 32.25 76.40 -89.81
CA VAL A 339 33.72 76.27 -89.92
C VAL A 339 34.11 74.86 -90.40
N SER A 340 33.15 73.92 -90.45
CA SER A 340 33.34 72.52 -90.88
C SER A 340 32.80 72.19 -92.29
N GLU A 341 32.26 73.17 -93.01
CA GLU A 341 31.99 73.15 -94.46
C GLU A 341 32.71 74.35 -95.12
#